data_AF-A0A4Y2U677-F1
#
_entry.id   AF-A0A4Y2U677-F1
#
_cell.length_a   1.000
_cell.length_b   1.000
_cell.length_c   1.000
_cell.angle_alpha   90.00
_cell.angle_beta   90.00
_cell.angle_gamma   90.00
#
_symmetry.space_group_name_H-M   'P 1'
#
loop_
_entity.id
_entity.type
_entity.pdbx_description
1 polymer ?
#
loop_
_entity_poly.entity_id
_entity_poly.type
_entity_poly.pdbx_seq_one_letter_code
_entity_poly.pdbx_strand_id
1 'polypeptide(L)'
;MENFSESHGWVEKFKNRHGLATRVLSGESASVNEGTVEQSKEDLATLVNGYEPKIIYNCDKTVLFYKLMPDKTLTFRGEPCHGGGKIKKH
;
A
#
# COMPACT_ATOMS: atom_id res chain seq x y z
N MET A 1 -27.17 20.05 5.07
CA MET A 1 -26.06 19.25 4.53
C MET A 1 -26.62 18.46 3.37
N GLU A 2 -26.32 18.90 2.15
CA GLU A 2 -26.79 18.24 0.94
C GLU A 2 -25.97 16.97 0.72
N ASN A 3 -26.64 15.83 0.68
CA ASN A 3 -26.02 14.55 0.36
C ASN A 3 -25.64 14.57 -1.13
N PHE A 4 -24.37 14.83 -1.43
CA PHE A 4 -23.85 14.68 -2.78
C PHE A 4 -23.88 13.19 -3.15
N SER A 5 -24.92 12.78 -3.88
CA SER A 5 -25.03 11.44 -4.43
C SER A 5 -24.36 11.41 -5.79
N GLU A 6 -23.04 11.21 -5.78
CA GLU A 6 -22.27 10.98 -7.00
C GLU A 6 -22.69 9.64 -7.60
N SER A 7 -23.44 9.69 -8.70
CA SER A 7 -23.66 8.49 -9.50
C SER A 7 -22.32 7.96 -10.02
N HIS A 8 -22.18 6.63 -10.11
CA HIS A 8 -21.01 5.98 -10.72
C HIS A 8 -20.68 6.58 -12.11
N GLY A 9 -21.70 7.02 -12.86
CA GLY A 9 -21.54 7.67 -14.15
C GLY A 9 -20.89 9.05 -14.12
N TRP A 10 -21.03 9.83 -13.03
CA TRP A 10 -20.34 11.12 -12.88
C TRP A 10 -18.84 10.92 -12.69
N VAL A 11 -18.46 9.96 -11.84
CA VAL A 11 -17.06 9.61 -11.57
C VAL A 11 -16.36 9.10 -12.83
N GLU A 12 -17.00 8.22 -13.61
CA GLU A 12 -16.41 7.72 -14.85
C GLU A 12 -16.27 8.81 -15.93
N LYS A 13 -17.24 9.73 -16.04
CA LYS A 13 -17.14 10.89 -16.94
C LYS A 13 -16.03 11.85 -16.53
N PHE A 14 -15.86 12.10 -15.23
CA PHE A 14 -14.79 12.92 -14.69
C PHE A 14 -13.42 12.31 -14.99
N LYS A 15 -13.24 11.01 -14.72
CA LYS A 15 -12.02 10.29 -15.06
C LYS A 15 -11.70 10.39 -16.55
N ASN A 16 -12.69 10.16 -17.42
CA ASN A 16 -12.47 10.21 -18.86
C ASN A 16 -12.09 11.63 -19.34
N ARG A 17 -12.74 12.67 -18.82
CA ARG A 17 -12.45 14.07 -19.16
C ARG A 17 -11.02 14.48 -18.81
N HIS A 18 -10.52 14.02 -17.68
CA HIS A 18 -9.20 14.38 -17.16
C HIS A 18 -8.12 13.33 -17.44
N GLY A 19 -8.44 12.31 -18.24
CA GLY A 19 -7.50 11.23 -18.56
C GLY A 19 -7.06 10.42 -17.35
N LEU A 20 -7.88 10.30 -16.31
CA LEU A 20 -7.60 9.48 -15.13
C LEU A 20 -8.05 8.03 -15.35
N ALA A 21 -7.34 7.10 -14.72
CA ALA A 21 -7.68 5.68 -14.67
C ALA A 21 -7.50 5.16 -13.25
N THR A 22 -8.35 4.22 -12.83
CA THR A 22 -8.16 3.49 -11.58
C THR A 22 -7.23 2.31 -11.85
N ARG A 23 -6.10 2.24 -11.13
CA ARG A 23 -5.13 1.15 -11.25
C ARG A 23 -5.06 0.36 -9.95
N VAL A 24 -5.05 -0.97 -10.07
CA VAL A 24 -4.83 -1.86 -8.93
C VAL A 24 -3.32 -1.96 -8.68
N LEU A 25 -2.90 -1.66 -7.46
CA LEU A 25 -1.57 -1.96 -6.94
C LEU A 25 -1.60 -3.41 -6.47
N SER A 26 -1.08 -4.33 -7.30
CA SER A 26 -0.90 -5.71 -6.85
C SER A 26 0.30 -5.75 -5.90
N GLY A 27 0.08 -6.20 -4.67
CA GLY A 27 1.17 -6.62 -3.79
C GLY A 27 1.91 -7.82 -4.41
N GLU A 28 3.22 -7.90 -4.16
CA GLU A 28 4.03 -9.06 -4.56
C GLU A 28 3.48 -10.33 -3.89
N SER A 29 3.00 -11.29 -4.68
CA SER A 29 2.57 -12.59 -4.19
C SER A 29 3.76 -13.56 -4.22
N ALA A 30 4.48 -13.67 -3.10
CA ALA A 30 5.50 -14.70 -2.91
C ALA A 30 4.90 -15.87 -2.09
N SER A 31 4.99 -17.09 -2.61
CA SER A 31 4.68 -18.30 -1.84
C SER A 31 5.79 -18.55 -0.82
N VAL A 32 5.44 -18.63 0.47
CA VAL A 32 6.39 -18.84 1.56
C VAL A 32 6.29 -20.28 2.09
N ASN A 33 7.44 -20.94 2.27
CA ASN A 33 7.54 -22.27 2.86
C ASN A 33 7.50 -22.19 4.40
N GLU A 34 6.84 -23.14 5.07
CA GLU A 34 6.68 -23.15 6.55
C GLU A 34 8.01 -23.12 7.32
N GLY A 35 9.05 -23.83 6.84
CA GLY A 35 10.37 -23.78 7.47
C GLY A 35 11.04 -22.41 7.41
N THR A 36 10.71 -21.60 6.40
CA THR A 36 11.19 -20.21 6.29
C THR A 36 10.46 -19.27 7.26
N VAL A 37 9.22 -19.62 7.65
CA VAL A 37 8.43 -18.83 8.60
C VAL A 37 9.03 -18.91 10.00
N GLU A 38 9.40 -20.10 10.48
CA GLU A 38 9.95 -20.24 11.84
C GLU A 38 11.31 -19.54 11.98
N GLN A 39 12.22 -19.69 11.02
CA GLN A 39 13.49 -18.94 11.02
C GLN A 39 13.24 -17.41 11.00
N SER A 40 12.28 -16.96 10.18
CA SER A 40 11.95 -15.53 10.12
C SER A 40 11.40 -14.97 11.43
N LYS A 41 10.73 -15.78 12.25
CA LYS A 41 10.24 -15.38 13.58
C LYS A 41 11.39 -15.21 14.57
N GLU A 42 12.35 -16.13 14.58
CA GLU A 42 13.55 -16.03 15.42
C GLU A 42 14.40 -14.82 15.05
N ASP A 43 14.57 -14.58 13.75
CA ASP A 43 15.29 -13.43 13.22
C ASP A 43 14.59 -12.12 13.60
N LEU A 44 13.26 -12.06 13.47
CA LEU A 44 12.46 -10.91 13.88
C LEU A 44 12.55 -10.65 15.38
N ALA A 45 12.46 -11.69 16.22
CA ALA A 45 12.58 -11.59 17.67
C ALA A 45 13.94 -11.00 18.06
N THR A 46 15.01 -11.43 17.40
CA THR A 46 16.36 -10.89 17.59
C THR A 46 16.45 -9.43 17.15
N LEU A 47 15.85 -9.09 16.00
CA LEU A 47 15.90 -7.75 15.42
C LEU A 47 15.11 -6.73 16.24
N VAL A 48 13.99 -7.13 16.86
CA VAL A 48 13.18 -6.23 17.70
C VAL A 48 13.68 -6.09 19.13
N ASN A 49 14.61 -6.95 19.58
CA ASN A 49 15.09 -7.03 20.98
C ASN A 49 15.74 -5.73 21.51
N GLY A 50 16.14 -4.81 20.64
CA GLY A 50 16.71 -3.51 21.01
C GLY A 50 15.74 -2.33 20.97
N TYR A 51 14.48 -2.55 20.57
CA TYR A 51 13.50 -1.48 20.38
C TYR A 51 12.53 -1.40 21.55
N GLU A 52 12.18 -0.19 21.96
CA GLU A 52 11.13 0.00 22.95
C GLU A 52 9.79 -0.55 22.45
N PRO A 53 8.95 -1.12 23.33
CA PRO A 53 7.63 -1.64 22.95
C PRO A 53 6.75 -0.63 22.20
N LYS A 54 6.90 0.67 22.51
CA LYS A 54 6.19 1.76 21.82
C LYS A 54 6.57 1.88 20.35
N ILE A 55 7.85 1.69 20.02
CA ILE A 55 8.34 1.74 18.64
C ILE A 55 7.82 0.53 17.86
N ILE A 56 7.87 -0.66 18.46
CA ILE A 56 7.33 -1.90 17.87
C ILE A 56 5.83 -1.72 17.57
N TYR A 57 5.07 -1.22 18.55
CA TYR A 57 3.64 -0.98 18.41
C TYR A 57 3.30 0.04 17.32
N ASN A 58 4.07 1.14 17.24
CA ASN A 58 3.87 2.15 16.20
C ASN A 58 4.21 1.60 14.81
N CYS A 59 5.27 0.79 14.69
CA CYS A 59 5.63 0.11 13.45
C CYS A 59 4.52 -0.84 13.00
N ASP A 60 4.01 -1.69 13.89
CA ASP A 60 2.90 -2.61 13.60
C ASP A 60 1.66 -1.86 13.11
N LYS A 61 1.25 -0.80 13.83
CA LYS A 61 0.15 0.06 13.41
C LYS A 61 0.36 0.72 12.05
N THR A 62 1.57 1.19 11.78
CA THR A 62 1.90 1.85 10.51
C THR A 62 1.89 0.84 9.36
N VAL A 63 2.43 -0.35 9.57
CA VAL A 63 2.38 -1.46 8.59
C VAL A 63 0.94 -1.90 8.35
N LEU A 64 0.12 -2.00 9.40
CA LEU A 64 -1.30 -2.30 9.27
C LEU A 64 -2.02 -1.22 8.48
N PHE A 65 -1.75 0.06 8.76
CA PHE A 65 -2.33 1.18 8.01
C PHE A 65 -1.93 1.11 6.53
N TYR A 66 -0.67 0.81 6.22
CA TYR A 66 -0.19 0.64 4.84
C TYR A 66 -0.87 -0.56 4.14
N LYS A 67 -1.06 -1.69 4.83
CA LYS A 67 -1.81 -2.84 4.31
C LYS A 67 -3.30 -2.54 4.08
N LEU A 68 -3.87 -1.62 4.85
CA LEU A 68 -5.25 -1.17 4.72
C LEU A 68 -5.41 -0.01 3.72
N MET A 69 -4.31 0.54 3.19
CA MET A 69 -4.41 1.54 2.13
C MET A 69 -5.10 0.90 0.92
N PRO A 70 -6.01 1.63 0.27
CA PRO A 70 -6.78 1.07 -0.84
C PRO A 70 -5.83 0.61 -1.94
N ASP A 71 -6.01 -0.64 -2.39
CA ASP A 71 -5.28 -1.24 -3.52
C ASP A 71 -5.52 -0.50 -4.84
N LYS A 72 -6.34 0.55 -4.85
CA LYS A 72 -6.79 1.28 -6.02
C LYS A 72 -6.35 2.73 -5.90
N THR A 73 -5.46 3.16 -6.80
CA THR A 73 -5.05 4.55 -6.93
C THR A 73 -5.55 5.13 -8.25
N LEU A 74 -5.83 6.44 -8.28
CA LEU A 74 -6.12 7.17 -9.52
C LEU A 74 -4.81 7.64 -10.14
N THR A 75 -4.54 7.23 -11.37
CA THR A 75 -3.34 7.60 -12.12
C THR A 75 -3.72 8.23 -13.45
N PHE A 76 -2.84 9.04 -14.04
CA PHE A 76 -3.07 9.48 -15.42
C PHE A 76 -2.90 8.31 -16.39
N ARG A 77 -3.72 8.32 -17.44
CA ARG A 77 -3.70 7.32 -18.50
C ARG A 77 -2.38 7.44 -19.26
N GLY A 78 -1.63 6.34 -19.33
CA GLY A 78 -0.35 6.27 -20.04
C GLY A 78 0.89 6.53 -19.18
N GLU A 79 0.74 6.85 -17.88
CA GLU A 79 1.90 6.96 -17.01
C GLU A 79 2.47 5.57 -16.64
N PRO A 80 3.78 5.36 -16.80
CA PRO A 80 4.43 4.14 -16.34
C PRO A 80 4.39 4.09 -14.82
N CYS A 81 3.70 3.09 -14.28
CA CYS A 81 3.64 2.87 -12.85
C CYS A 81 4.94 2.21 -12.39
N HIS A 82 5.90 3.03 -11.98
CA HIS A 82 7.08 2.56 -11.27
C HIS A 82 6.68 2.21 -9.84
N GLY A 83 6.21 0.98 -9.62
CA GLY A 83 6.14 0.42 -8.27
C GLY A 83 7.56 0.41 -7.69
N GLY A 84 7.83 1.25 -6.69
CA GLY A 84 9.14 1.38 -6.05
C GLY A 84 9.95 2.58 -6.55
N GLY A 85 9.55 3.78 -6.12
CA GLY A 85 10.42 4.95 -6.24
C GLY A 85 11.67 4.77 -5.37
N LYS A 86 12.85 4.62 -5.98
CA LYS A 86 14.10 4.98 -5.32
C LYS A 86 14.03 6.48 -5.05
N ILE A 87 13.91 6.86 -3.79
CA ILE A 87 14.09 8.25 -3.34
C ILE A 87 15.55 8.61 -3.64
N LYS A 88 15.79 9.43 -4.67
CA LYS A 88 17.12 10.04 -4.86
C LYS A 88 17.29 11.10 -3.78
N LYS A 89 18.27 10.90 -2.90
CA LYS A 89 18.77 11.94 -1.99
C LYS A 89 19.85 12.72 -2.73
N HIS A 90 19.64 14.04 -2.79
CA HIS A 90 20.51 15.13 -3.26
C HIS A 90 21.42 14.85 -4.46
#